data_AF-A0A4Y8C8H8-F1
#
_entry.id   AF-A0A4Y8C8H8-F1
#
_cell.length_a   1.000
_cell.length_b   1.000
_cell.length_c   1.000
_cell.angle_alpha   90.00
_cell.angle_beta   90.00
_cell.angle_gamma   90.00
#
_symmetry.space_group_name_H-M   'P 1'
#
loop_
_entity.id
_entity.type
_entity.pdbx_description
1 polymer ?
#
loop_
_entity_poly.entity_id
_entity_poly.type
_entity_poly.pdbx_seq_one_letter_code
_entity_poly.pdbx_strand_id
1 'polypeptide(L)'
;IFILGEDDKGPFIDHYTMEKNLRTNQNTNYIQHPIVKKGDIVKAGQIIADGPSMDQGELAIGKNALIAFMPWNGYNYEDAIVVSERIIREDTFTSVHIYEKEIEARELKDGIEEITKD
;
A
#
# COMPACT_ATOMS: atom_id res chain seq x y z
N ILE A 1 5.60 5.58 15.15
CA ILE A 1 6.31 6.88 15.17
C ILE A 1 6.24 7.41 16.59
N PHE A 2 7.38 7.79 17.16
CA PHE A 2 7.45 8.42 18.47
C PHE A 2 7.67 9.92 18.28
N ILE A 3 6.83 10.74 18.89
CA ILE A 3 6.93 12.20 18.84
C ILE A 3 7.18 12.69 20.27
N LEU A 4 8.27 13.44 20.44
CA LEU A 4 8.57 14.13 21.68
C LEU A 4 7.85 15.48 21.67
N GLY A 5 6.99 15.72 22.65
CA GLY A 5 6.34 17.00 22.90
C GLY A 5 6.68 17.54 24.28
N GLU A 6 6.43 18.83 24.49
CA GLU A 6 6.59 19.49 25.78
C GLU A 6 5.31 20.28 26.08
N ASP A 7 4.72 20.05 27.25
CA ASP A 7 3.54 20.76 27.75
C ASP A 7 3.84 21.45 29.08
N ASP A 8 2.86 22.13 29.66
CA ASP A 8 3.00 22.82 30.97
C ASP A 8 3.33 21.86 32.14
N LYS A 9 3.23 20.54 31.94
CA LYS A 9 3.52 19.48 32.92
C LYS A 9 4.85 18.76 32.65
N GLY A 10 5.54 19.08 31.55
CA GLY A 10 6.87 18.59 31.20
C GLY A 10 6.94 17.87 29.84
N PRO A 11 8.06 17.18 29.55
CA PRO A 11 8.22 16.44 28.31
C PRO A 11 7.38 15.17 28.31
N PHE A 12 6.67 14.91 27.21
CA PHE A 12 5.91 13.68 26.97
C PHE A 12 6.30 13.03 25.64
N ILE A 13 6.06 11.72 25.54
CA ILE A 13 6.29 10.96 24.31
C ILE A 13 4.95 10.39 23.85
N ASP A 14 4.56 10.76 22.64
CA ASP A 14 3.39 10.20 21.98
C ASP A 14 3.81 9.10 21.01
N HIS A 15 3.03 8.01 20.93
CA HIS A 15 3.36 6.83 20.15
C HIS A 15 2.23 6.45 19.19
N TYR A 16 2.55 6.50 17.90
CA TYR A 16 1.67 6.14 16.80
C TYR A 16 2.10 4.82 16.18
N THR A 17 1.31 3.77 16.34
CA THR A 17 1.53 2.50 15.64
C THR A 17 1.16 2.66 14.15
N MET A 18 1.87 1.95 13.27
CA MET A 18 1.58 1.93 11.84
C MET A 18 1.13 0.54 11.41
N GLU A 19 0.14 0.50 10.53
CA GLU A 19 -0.33 -0.73 9.92
C GLU A 19 0.60 -1.18 8.80
N LYS A 20 0.97 -2.45 8.81
CA LYS A 20 1.85 -3.05 7.79
C LYS A 20 1.18 -4.27 7.16
N ASN A 21 1.11 -4.26 5.84
CA ASN A 21 0.63 -5.39 5.03
C ASN A 21 -0.76 -5.91 5.41
N LEU A 22 -1.66 -4.99 5.78
CA LEU A 22 -3.03 -5.34 6.12
C LEU A 22 -3.82 -5.61 4.83
N ARG A 23 -4.63 -6.67 4.82
CA ARG A 23 -5.53 -6.97 3.71
C ARG A 23 -6.75 -6.06 3.75
N THR A 24 -7.10 -5.45 2.63
CA THR A 24 -8.39 -4.75 2.48
C THR A 24 -9.49 -5.71 2.00
N ASN A 25 -10.75 -5.29 2.11
CA ASN A 25 -11.90 -6.05 1.61
C ASN A 25 -11.81 -6.39 0.11
N GLN A 26 -11.14 -5.53 -0.68
CA GLN A 26 -10.91 -5.72 -2.12
C GLN A 26 -9.60 -6.45 -2.43
N ASN A 27 -8.98 -7.10 -1.44
CA ASN A 27 -7.73 -7.84 -1.58
C ASN A 27 -6.54 -6.97 -2.02
N THR A 28 -6.58 -5.65 -1.79
CA THR A 28 -5.41 -4.78 -1.98
C THR A 28 -4.59 -4.71 -0.70
N ASN A 29 -3.31 -4.39 -0.83
CA ASN A 29 -2.43 -4.17 0.31
C ASN A 29 -2.65 -2.78 0.95
N TYR A 30 -2.96 -2.73 2.24
CA TYR A 30 -2.93 -1.53 3.07
C TYR A 30 -1.61 -1.49 3.86
N ILE A 31 -0.77 -0.53 3.50
CA ILE A 31 0.53 -0.30 4.13
C ILE A 31 0.72 1.19 4.39
N GLN A 32 1.20 1.51 5.59
CA GLN A 32 1.57 2.87 5.96
C GLN A 32 3.09 3.03 5.95
N HIS A 33 3.56 4.16 5.41
CA HIS A 33 4.98 4.50 5.34
C HIS A 33 5.23 5.82 6.07
N PRO A 34 6.23 5.89 6.98
CA PRO A 34 6.55 7.14 7.63
C PRO A 34 7.16 8.12 6.62
N ILE A 35 6.68 9.37 6.59
CA ILE A 35 7.25 10.44 5.76
C ILE A 35 8.23 11.34 6.51
N VAL A 36 8.14 11.33 7.84
CA VAL A 36 9.07 12.07 8.72
C VAL A 36 10.30 11.24 9.07
N LYS A 37 11.43 11.92 9.26
CA LYS A 37 12.71 11.33 9.68
C LYS A 37 12.99 11.65 11.14
N LYS A 38 13.92 10.88 11.73
CA LYS A 38 14.36 11.12 13.11
C LYS A 38 15.03 12.48 13.20
N GLY A 39 14.53 13.32 14.10
CA GLY A 39 15.04 14.67 14.33
C GLY A 39 14.25 15.77 13.61
N ASP A 40 13.29 15.41 12.76
CA ASP A 40 12.40 16.41 12.14
C ASP A 40 11.48 17.05 13.19
N ILE A 41 11.28 18.36 13.06
CA ILE A 41 10.34 19.11 13.89
C ILE A 41 8.96 19.01 13.23
N VAL A 42 8.02 18.39 13.93
CA VAL A 42 6.65 18.17 13.45
C VAL A 42 5.72 19.22 14.04
N LYS A 43 4.87 19.83 13.21
CA LYS A 43 3.84 20.78 13.65
C LYS A 43 2.51 20.07 13.92
N ALA A 44 1.67 20.69 14.75
CA ALA A 44 0.30 20.20 14.95
C ALA A 44 -0.45 20.14 13.61
N GLY A 45 -1.09 19.00 13.33
CA GLY A 45 -1.82 18.74 12.08
C GLY A 45 -0.95 18.34 10.89
N GLN A 46 0.37 18.26 11.05
CA GLN A 46 1.26 17.76 10.01
C GLN A 46 1.09 16.24 9.83
N ILE A 47 1.07 15.80 8.58
CA ILE A 47 1.03 14.39 8.22
C ILE A 47 2.41 13.78 8.52
N ILE A 48 2.41 12.64 9.21
CA ILE A 48 3.64 11.97 9.67
C ILE A 48 3.87 10.61 8.99
N ALA A 49 2.82 10.04 8.41
CA ALA A 49 2.86 8.80 7.65
C ALA A 49 1.86 8.87 6.50
N ASP A 50 2.26 8.34 5.34
CA ASP A 50 1.41 8.15 4.18
C ASP A 50 0.72 6.79 4.26
N GLY A 51 -0.56 6.77 3.89
CA GLY A 51 -1.32 5.55 3.66
C GLY A 51 -1.10 4.96 2.26
N PRO A 52 -1.86 3.93 1.89
CA PRO A 52 -1.85 3.44 0.52
C PRO A 52 -2.36 4.51 -0.44
N SER A 53 -1.74 4.62 -1.61
CA SER A 53 -2.08 5.62 -2.64
C SER A 53 -1.97 7.07 -2.16
N MET A 54 -0.99 7.37 -1.31
CA MET A 54 -0.63 8.73 -0.91
C MET A 54 0.84 9.02 -1.22
N ASP A 55 1.16 10.27 -1.46
CA ASP A 55 2.52 10.79 -1.58
C ASP A 55 2.63 12.15 -0.87
N GLN A 56 3.45 12.22 0.17
CA GLN A 56 3.66 13.41 0.99
C GLN A 56 2.37 14.02 1.55
N GLY A 57 1.43 13.16 1.97
CA GLY A 57 0.14 13.57 2.51
C GLY A 57 -0.92 13.96 1.49
N GLU A 58 -0.61 13.86 0.20
CA GLU A 58 -1.58 14.08 -0.88
C GLU A 58 -2.03 12.76 -1.52
N LEU A 59 -3.23 12.76 -2.11
CA LEU A 59 -3.78 11.59 -2.80
C LEU A 59 -3.02 11.31 -4.11
N ALA A 60 -2.46 10.12 -4.22
CA ALA A 60 -1.66 9.67 -5.36
C ALA A 60 -2.14 8.29 -5.87
N ILE A 61 -3.24 8.29 -6.63
CA ILE A 61 -3.90 7.06 -7.15
C ILE A 61 -3.18 6.41 -8.36
N GLY A 62 -2.13 7.02 -8.88
CA GLY A 62 -1.45 6.57 -10.08
C GLY A 62 -0.07 7.20 -10.25
N LYS A 63 0.46 7.19 -11.47
CA LYS A 63 1.75 7.78 -11.80
C LYS A 63 1.62 8.76 -12.97
N ASN A 64 2.40 9.82 -12.90
CA ASN A 64 2.54 10.77 -14.01
C ASN A 64 3.40 10.12 -15.10
N ALA A 65 2.82 9.88 -16.27
CA ALA A 65 3.51 9.32 -17.44
C ALA A 65 3.69 10.37 -18.54
N LEU A 66 4.78 10.27 -19.30
CA LEU A 66 4.96 11.06 -20.52
C LEU A 66 4.14 10.43 -21.64
N ILE A 67 3.24 11.21 -22.25
CA ILE A 67 2.28 10.74 -23.24
C ILE A 67 2.55 11.41 -24.58
N ALA A 68 2.52 10.64 -25.66
CA ALA A 68 2.52 11.14 -27.03
C ALA A 68 1.15 10.90 -27.67
N PHE A 69 0.51 11.96 -28.16
CA PHE A 69 -0.76 11.88 -28.89
C PHE A 69 -0.48 11.75 -30.39
N MET A 70 -0.33 10.52 -30.87
CA MET A 70 -0.13 10.24 -32.29
C MET A 70 -0.68 8.85 -32.65
N PRO A 71 -1.17 8.63 -33.88
CA PRO A 71 -1.42 7.28 -34.36
C PRO A 71 -0.10 6.51 -34.47
N TRP A 72 -0.09 5.25 -34.05
CA TRP A 72 1.12 4.41 -34.05
C TRP A 72 0.85 3.07 -34.71
N ASN A 73 1.09 2.99 -36.03
CA ASN A 73 0.96 1.76 -36.85
C ASN A 73 -0.35 0.97 -36.63
N GLY A 74 -1.44 1.64 -36.23
CA GLY A 74 -2.72 1.01 -35.91
C GLY A 74 -2.77 0.28 -34.56
N TYR A 75 -1.70 0.25 -33.77
CA TYR A 75 -1.69 -0.41 -32.45
C TYR A 75 -2.50 0.32 -31.39
N ASN A 76 -2.73 1.63 -31.56
CA ASN A 76 -3.61 2.44 -30.72
C ASN A 76 -4.96 2.72 -31.41
N TYR A 77 -5.48 1.74 -32.15
CA TYR A 77 -6.79 1.84 -32.78
C TYR A 77 -7.92 1.79 -31.71
N GLU A 78 -8.96 2.59 -31.90
CA GLU A 78 -10.06 2.79 -30.94
C GLU A 78 -9.56 3.14 -29.52
N ASP A 79 -9.76 2.25 -28.55
CA ASP A 79 -9.43 2.45 -27.13
C ASP A 79 -8.12 1.77 -26.72
N ALA A 80 -7.36 1.24 -27.68
CA ALA A 80 -6.10 0.57 -27.40
C ALA A 80 -4.99 1.57 -27.01
N ILE A 81 -4.22 1.23 -25.98
CA ILE A 81 -3.08 2.03 -25.50
C ILE A 81 -1.80 1.27 -25.77
N VAL A 82 -0.84 1.94 -26.41
CA VAL A 82 0.52 1.42 -26.59
C VAL A 82 1.37 1.89 -25.42
N VAL A 83 1.98 0.95 -24.72
CA VAL A 83 2.80 1.21 -23.53
C VAL A 83 4.26 0.91 -23.85
N SER A 84 5.16 1.79 -23.40
CA SER A 84 6.60 1.54 -23.51
C SER A 84 7.03 0.43 -22.57
N GLU A 85 7.89 -0.49 -23.02
CA GLU A 85 8.52 -1.51 -22.16
C GLU A 85 9.24 -0.89 -20.94
N ARG A 86 9.68 0.37 -21.05
CA ARG A 86 10.32 1.08 -19.93
C ARG A 86 9.43 1.15 -18.68
N ILE A 87 8.12 1.31 -18.88
CA ILE A 87 7.14 1.38 -17.79
C ILE A 87 7.11 0.07 -16.98
N ILE A 88 7.31 -1.07 -17.67
CA ILE A 88 7.38 -2.39 -17.04
C ILE A 88 8.70 -2.51 -16.28
N ARG A 89 9.82 -2.11 -16.89
CA ARG A 89 11.15 -2.18 -16.25
C ARG A 89 11.26 -1.31 -15.00
N GLU A 90 10.53 -0.20 -14.96
CA GLU A 90 10.52 0.74 -13.83
C GLU A 90 9.44 0.42 -12.77
N ASP A 91 8.73 -0.71 -12.89
CA ASP A 91 7.64 -1.12 -11.97
C ASP A 91 6.61 0.00 -11.72
N THR A 92 6.36 0.85 -12.72
CA THR A 92 5.61 2.10 -12.53
C THR A 92 4.14 1.84 -12.19
N PHE A 93 3.55 0.81 -12.79
CA PHE A 93 2.15 0.40 -12.55
C PHE A 93 2.06 -0.99 -11.94
N THR A 94 2.95 -1.30 -10.99
CA THR A 94 2.95 -2.57 -10.26
C THR A 94 2.12 -2.43 -8.97
N SER A 95 1.22 -3.37 -8.70
CA SER A 95 0.40 -3.42 -7.48
C SER A 95 0.55 -4.74 -6.72
N VAL A 96 0.31 -4.70 -5.41
CA VAL A 96 0.37 -5.88 -4.53
C VAL A 96 -1.05 -6.23 -4.07
N HIS A 97 -1.41 -7.50 -4.25
CA HIS A 97 -2.70 -8.06 -3.84
C HIS A 97 -2.50 -9.18 -2.82
N ILE A 98 -3.34 -9.20 -1.78
CA ILE A 98 -3.27 -10.17 -0.68
C ILE A 98 -4.51 -11.04 -0.73
N TYR A 99 -4.30 -12.34 -0.87
CA TYR A 99 -5.36 -13.35 -0.85
C TYR A 99 -5.22 -14.23 0.37
N GLU A 100 -6.32 -14.36 1.11
CA GLU A 100 -6.42 -15.24 2.27
C GLU A 100 -7.10 -16.54 1.84
N LYS A 101 -6.49 -17.65 2.22
CA LYS A 101 -7.03 -19.00 1.99
C LYS A 101 -7.15 -19.67 3.34
N GLU A 102 -8.38 -19.92 3.75
CA GLU A 102 -8.68 -20.63 4.98
C GLU A 102 -9.06 -22.08 4.66
N ILE A 103 -8.60 -23.00 5.50
CA ILE A 103 -8.99 -24.39 5.47
C ILE A 103 -9.37 -24.78 6.90
N GLU A 104 -10.47 -25.51 7.03
CA GLU A 104 -10.94 -26.04 8.30
C GLU A 104 -10.98 -27.55 8.18
N ALA A 105 -10.51 -28.24 9.21
CA ALA A 105 -10.71 -29.68 9.37
C ALA A 105 -11.85 -29.90 10.37
N ARG A 106 -12.84 -30.70 10.01
CA ARG A 106 -14.03 -30.95 10.83
C ARG A 106 -14.14 -32.42 11.23
N GLU A 107 -14.74 -32.65 12.40
CA GLU A 107 -15.16 -33.98 12.80
C GLU A 107 -16.50 -34.33 12.13
N LEU A 108 -16.48 -35.37 11.31
CA LEU A 108 -17.67 -35.93 10.68
C LEU A 108 -18.07 -37.22 11.40
N LYS A 109 -19.30 -37.67 11.17
CA LYS A 109 -19.80 -38.93 11.75
C LYS A 109 -18.99 -40.16 11.33
N ASP A 110 -18.41 -40.12 10.13
CA ASP A 110 -17.67 -41.24 9.53
C ASP A 110 -16.14 -41.12 9.69
N GLY A 111 -15.66 -40.11 10.41
CA GLY A 111 -14.22 -39.89 10.64
C GLY A 111 -13.86 -38.43 10.88
N ILE A 112 -12.64 -38.22 11.36
CA ILE A 112 -12.08 -36.89 11.61
C ILE A 112 -11.23 -36.49 10.40
N GLU A 113 -11.46 -35.29 9.87
CA GLU A 113 -10.57 -34.74 8.84
C GLU A 113 -9.23 -34.35 9.47
N GLU A 114 -8.12 -34.71 8.82
CA GLU A 114 -6.77 -34.42 9.29
C GLU A 114 -6.01 -33.60 8.25
N ILE A 115 -5.34 -32.53 8.70
CA ILE A 115 -4.41 -31.76 7.86
C ILE A 115 -3.03 -32.38 8.03
N THR A 116 -2.70 -33.35 7.16
CA THR A 116 -1.38 -33.98 7.09
C THR A 116 -0.65 -33.62 5.79
N LYS A 117 0.66 -33.84 5.78
CA LYS A 117 1.53 -33.71 4.60
C LYS A 117 1.66 -35.01 3.80
N ASP A 118 1.23 -36.13 4.38
CA ASP A 118 1.43 -37.49 3.85
C ASP A 118 0.93 -37.71 2.41
#